data_AF-A0A2H8THV2-F1
#
_entry.id   AF-A0A2H8THV2-F1
#
_cell.length_a   1.000
_cell.length_b   1.000
_cell.length_c   1.000
_cell.angle_alpha   90.00
_cell.angle_beta   90.00
_cell.angle_gamma   90.00
#
_symmetry.space_group_name_H-M   'P 1'
#
loop_
_entity.id
_entity.type
_entity.pdbx_description
1 polymer ?
#
loop_
_entity_poly.entity_id
_entity_poly.type
_entity_poly.pdbx_seq_one_letter_code
_entity_poly.pdbx_strand_id
1 'polypeptide(L)'
;MLEDIKNVMSSKRPNSDSNVQNAFIQEIRTGRLYEVKIDSEFVIGRALCSTVVIGEIYVSRSQSFIRYENGQYLLRDNNAGCGTYLNYRRITKTEVPLKHGDLIAYTDKPRVWDFVYKFCLVSNPNKKSRLNGENSATEDLKKLKTPSMHELLNLVKELKDDNEKFINDTKIEMDKLNKMIKDATELNDNMNKEMIKLQNNNQELNNELTICREKCAMQKELLDVKTALKEEPVEIFKNQINKLLENDFQCSICNEVMYRASTANCNHSFCESCLKKWLTKSKFCPVCRGVVQNITYCLALDNYITNICDVLGGTIKEQRVILKRESKNF
;
A
#
# COMPACT_ATOMS: atom_id res chain seq x y z
N MET A 1 -17.51 -50.28 -7.17
CA MET A 1 -17.63 -49.17 -8.13
C MET A 1 -18.88 -48.34 -7.84
N LEU A 2 -19.24 -47.78 -6.67
CA LEU A 2 -18.64 -47.58 -5.34
C LEU A 2 -17.15 -47.20 -5.37
N GLU A 3 -16.80 -46.07 -4.76
CA GLU A 3 -15.61 -45.22 -5.04
C GLU A 3 -15.78 -44.47 -6.38
N ASP A 4 -16.31 -43.25 -6.46
CA ASP A 4 -15.49 -42.03 -6.30
C ASP A 4 -16.28 -40.70 -6.07
N ILE A 5 -17.57 -40.73 -5.73
CA ILE A 5 -18.36 -39.48 -5.48
C ILE A 5 -18.53 -39.18 -3.97
N LYS A 6 -17.52 -39.51 -3.14
CA LYS A 6 -17.55 -39.22 -1.70
C LYS A 6 -16.35 -38.48 -1.12
N ASN A 7 -15.50 -37.86 -1.93
CA ASN A 7 -14.34 -37.10 -1.44
C ASN A 7 -14.40 -35.56 -1.61
N VAL A 8 -15.58 -34.97 -1.87
CA VAL A 8 -15.73 -33.49 -1.90
C VAL A 8 -16.31 -32.91 -0.60
N MET A 9 -16.70 -33.73 0.38
CA MET A 9 -17.36 -33.26 1.62
C MET A 9 -16.78 -33.89 2.89
N SER A 10 -15.45 -34.00 3.00
CA SER A 10 -14.81 -34.21 4.31
C SER A 10 -13.37 -33.70 4.36
N SER A 11 -13.22 -32.40 4.60
CA SER A 11 -12.10 -31.94 5.43
C SER A 11 -12.62 -30.94 6.44
N LYS A 12 -12.98 -31.51 7.60
CA LYS A 12 -13.12 -30.88 8.92
C LYS A 12 -13.73 -29.48 8.91
N ARG A 13 -15.01 -29.39 9.30
CA ARG A 13 -15.47 -28.23 10.08
C ARG A 13 -14.40 -27.96 11.14
N PRO A 14 -13.82 -26.76 11.23
CA PRO A 14 -12.92 -26.47 12.33
C PRO A 14 -13.75 -26.59 13.60
N ASN A 15 -13.24 -27.39 14.54
CA ASN A 15 -13.74 -27.47 15.89
C ASN A 15 -14.01 -26.06 16.41
N SER A 16 -15.22 -25.82 16.92
CA SER A 16 -15.67 -24.55 17.51
C SER A 16 -15.02 -24.24 18.86
N ASP A 17 -13.79 -24.68 19.07
CA ASP A 17 -13.07 -24.69 20.35
C ASP A 17 -11.65 -24.12 20.26
N SER A 18 -11.44 -23.12 19.40
CA SER A 18 -10.22 -22.32 19.49
C SER A 18 -10.58 -20.87 19.76
N ASN A 19 -10.08 -20.36 20.88
CA ASN A 19 -10.26 -19.01 21.42
C ASN A 19 -9.52 -17.94 20.57
N VAL A 20 -9.44 -18.17 19.26
CA VAL A 20 -8.47 -17.55 18.36
C VAL A 20 -9.18 -16.45 17.58
N GLN A 21 -8.69 -15.22 17.74
CA GLN A 21 -9.24 -14.05 17.08
C GLN A 21 -8.85 -14.06 15.60
N ASN A 22 -9.82 -14.08 14.69
CA ASN A 22 -9.55 -13.96 13.26
C ASN A 22 -8.92 -12.59 12.98
N ALA A 23 -7.85 -12.56 12.18
CA ALA A 23 -7.13 -11.34 11.83
C ALA A 23 -7.23 -11.01 10.34
N PHE A 24 -7.28 -9.71 10.04
CA PHE A 24 -7.36 -9.20 8.67
C PHE A 24 -6.42 -8.02 8.49
N ILE A 25 -5.91 -7.87 7.27
CA ILE A 25 -5.26 -6.67 6.78
C ILE A 25 -6.23 -5.93 5.87
N GLN A 26 -6.50 -4.66 6.17
CA GLN A 26 -7.31 -3.78 5.34
C GLN A 26 -6.43 -2.75 4.61
N GLU A 27 -6.45 -2.72 3.29
CA GLU A 27 -5.85 -1.62 2.52
C GLU A 27 -6.69 -0.35 2.73
N ILE A 28 -6.11 0.71 3.29
CA ILE A 28 -6.84 1.93 3.66
C ILE A 28 -7.46 2.63 2.44
N ARG A 29 -6.74 2.63 1.31
CA ARG A 29 -7.15 3.35 0.11
C ARG A 29 -8.33 2.70 -0.61
N THR A 30 -8.37 1.37 -0.66
CA THR A 30 -9.39 0.63 -1.42
C THR A 30 -10.44 -0.02 -0.52
N GLY A 31 -10.17 -0.11 0.79
CA GLY A 31 -10.97 -0.88 1.74
C GLY A 31 -10.81 -2.39 1.62
N ARG A 32 -9.97 -2.89 0.70
CA ARG A 32 -9.82 -4.32 0.42
C ARG A 32 -9.28 -5.07 1.65
N LEU A 33 -9.92 -6.19 1.96
CA LEU A 33 -9.57 -7.05 3.09
C LEU A 33 -8.80 -8.27 2.63
N TYR A 34 -7.78 -8.63 3.41
CA TYR A 34 -6.96 -9.81 3.23
C TYR A 34 -6.95 -10.59 4.54
N GLU A 35 -7.33 -11.87 4.50
CA GLU A 35 -7.31 -12.74 5.67
C GLU A 35 -5.86 -13.08 6.07
N VAL A 36 -5.54 -12.93 7.36
CA VAL A 36 -4.26 -13.35 7.93
C VAL A 36 -4.46 -14.69 8.62
N LYS A 37 -4.07 -15.76 7.93
CA LYS A 37 -4.13 -17.12 8.47
C LYS A 37 -3.05 -17.33 9.52
N ILE A 38 -3.32 -18.28 10.42
CA ILE A 38 -2.44 -18.60 11.55
C ILE A 38 -1.39 -19.66 11.19
N ASP A 39 -1.69 -20.50 10.21
CA ASP A 39 -0.89 -21.62 9.76
C ASP A 39 0.10 -21.28 8.64
N SER A 40 0.09 -20.03 8.17
CA SER A 40 0.91 -19.59 7.03
C SER A 40 1.41 -18.16 7.23
N GLU A 41 2.55 -17.86 6.62
CA GLU A 41 3.08 -16.49 6.61
C GLU A 41 2.28 -15.61 5.66
N PHE A 42 1.85 -14.46 6.17
CA PHE A 42 1.24 -13.44 5.35
C PHE A 42 2.33 -12.51 4.82
N VAL A 43 2.52 -12.49 3.50
CA VAL A 43 3.63 -11.77 2.86
C VAL A 43 3.12 -10.51 2.18
N ILE A 44 3.75 -9.39 2.48
CA ILE A 44 3.57 -8.13 1.75
C ILE A 44 4.85 -7.86 0.97
N GLY A 45 4.74 -7.63 -0.34
CA GLY A 45 5.92 -7.41 -1.18
C GLY A 45 5.58 -7.21 -2.64
N ARG A 46 6.62 -7.02 -3.46
CA ARG A 46 6.48 -6.81 -4.90
C ARG A 46 6.35 -8.10 -5.72
N ALA A 47 6.81 -9.22 -5.19
CA ALA A 47 6.73 -10.49 -5.93
C ALA A 47 5.27 -10.92 -6.10
N LEU A 48 4.93 -11.46 -7.27
CA LEU A 48 3.57 -11.94 -7.58
C LEU A 48 3.11 -13.10 -6.67
N CYS A 49 4.04 -13.77 -5.99
CA CYS A 49 3.75 -14.80 -4.99
C CYS A 49 3.42 -14.25 -3.59
N SER A 50 3.46 -12.92 -3.39
CA SER A 50 3.11 -12.29 -2.11
C SER A 50 1.59 -12.30 -1.91
N THR A 51 1.14 -12.41 -0.65
CA THR A 51 -0.29 -12.32 -0.31
C THR A 51 -0.87 -10.96 -0.68
N VAL A 52 -0.10 -9.90 -0.41
CA VAL A 52 -0.39 -8.53 -0.88
C VAL A 52 0.73 -8.11 -1.80
N VAL A 53 0.38 -7.84 -3.06
CA VAL A 53 1.33 -7.42 -4.10
C VAL A 53 1.32 -5.90 -4.23
N ILE A 54 2.46 -5.26 -3.94
CA ILE A 54 2.70 -3.84 -4.20
C ILE A 54 3.63 -3.71 -5.40
N GLY A 55 3.11 -3.24 -6.53
CA GLY A 55 3.82 -3.22 -7.82
C GLY A 55 4.99 -2.23 -7.94
N GLU A 56 5.28 -1.45 -6.89
CA GLU A 56 6.29 -0.40 -6.92
C GLU A 56 7.71 -0.95 -6.76
N ILE A 57 8.64 -0.51 -7.63
CA ILE A 57 10.02 -1.01 -7.68
C ILE A 57 10.78 -0.83 -6.36
N TYR A 58 10.47 0.23 -5.61
CA TYR A 58 11.11 0.51 -4.31
C TYR A 58 10.67 -0.47 -3.20
N VAL A 59 9.60 -1.23 -3.42
CA VAL A 59 9.18 -2.31 -2.52
C VAL A 59 9.94 -3.58 -2.86
N SER A 60 10.51 -4.20 -1.83
CA SER A 60 11.25 -5.44 -1.99
C SER A 60 10.32 -6.60 -2.37
N ARG A 61 10.86 -7.62 -3.05
CA ARG A 61 10.10 -8.79 -3.49
C ARG A 61 9.30 -9.44 -2.36
N SER A 62 9.91 -9.53 -1.18
CA SER A 62 9.27 -9.92 0.07
C SER A 62 9.69 -8.91 1.13
N GLN A 63 8.87 -7.88 1.31
CA GLN A 63 9.19 -6.68 2.11
C GLN A 63 9.01 -6.96 3.61
N SER A 64 7.86 -7.51 3.99
CA SER A 64 7.54 -7.82 5.37
C SER A 64 6.65 -9.06 5.48
N PHE A 65 6.65 -9.64 6.67
CA PHE A 65 5.90 -10.86 6.99
C PHE A 65 5.07 -10.64 8.25
N ILE A 66 3.86 -11.20 8.25
CA ILE A 66 3.05 -11.33 9.47
C ILE A 66 2.89 -12.81 9.75
N ARG A 67 3.21 -13.22 10.98
CA ARG A 67 3.07 -14.59 11.47
C ARG A 67 2.37 -14.60 12.82
N TYR A 68 1.65 -15.68 13.11
CA TYR A 68 1.07 -15.90 14.43
C TYR A 68 1.93 -16.88 15.23
N GLU A 69 2.49 -16.41 16.35
CA GLU A 69 3.27 -17.24 17.29
C GLU A 69 2.91 -16.90 18.73
N ASN A 70 2.88 -17.91 19.61
CA ASN A 70 2.63 -17.74 21.05
C ASN A 70 1.36 -16.94 21.41
N GLY A 71 0.30 -17.03 20.60
CA GLY A 71 -0.95 -16.31 20.85
C GLY A 71 -0.98 -14.88 20.31
N GLN A 72 0.02 -14.44 19.55
CA GLN A 72 0.16 -13.08 19.07
C GLN A 72 0.59 -13.01 17.61
N TYR A 73 0.09 -12.00 16.89
CA TYR A 73 0.56 -11.67 15.55
C TYR A 73 1.82 -10.80 15.63
N LEU A 74 2.86 -11.23 14.94
CA LEU A 74 4.16 -10.57 14.88
C LEU A 74 4.42 -10.08 13.46
N LEU A 75 4.78 -8.80 13.34
CA LEU A 75 5.24 -8.17 12.11
C LEU A 75 6.77 -8.20 12.07
N ARG A 76 7.32 -8.63 10.95
CA ARG A 76 8.76 -8.67 10.68
C ARG A 76 9.10 -7.92 9.40
N ASP A 77 10.10 -7.05 9.47
CA ASP A 77 10.76 -6.51 8.27
C ASP A 77 11.79 -7.51 7.74
N ASN A 78 11.92 -7.63 6.42
CA ASN A 78 12.92 -8.50 5.80
C ASN A 78 14.28 -7.82 5.56
N ASN A 79 14.62 -6.82 6.36
CA ASN A 79 15.78 -5.93 6.12
C ASN A 79 15.72 -5.27 4.73
N ALA A 80 14.52 -4.85 4.33
CA ALA A 80 14.24 -4.35 3.01
C ALA A 80 14.72 -2.90 2.83
N GLY A 81 15.13 -2.52 1.62
CA GLY A 81 15.82 -1.24 1.33
C GLY A 81 15.13 0.01 1.87
N CYS A 82 13.81 0.13 1.67
CA CYS A 82 13.01 1.28 2.13
C CYS A 82 12.48 1.11 3.57
N GLY A 83 12.58 -0.10 4.14
CA GLY A 83 12.08 -0.46 5.46
C GLY A 83 10.56 -0.55 5.58
N THR A 84 10.11 -1.20 6.65
CA THR A 84 8.69 -1.30 7.04
C THR A 84 8.39 -0.32 8.17
N TYR A 85 7.25 0.36 8.09
CA TYR A 85 6.82 1.34 9.09
C TYR A 85 5.58 0.85 9.81
N LEU A 86 5.62 0.85 11.13
CA LEU A 86 4.49 0.55 12.00
C LEU A 86 4.08 1.83 12.73
N ASN A 87 2.83 2.25 12.58
CA ASN A 87 2.29 3.50 13.08
C ASN A 87 3.21 4.70 12.73
N TYR A 88 3.63 4.74 11.46
CA TYR A 88 4.50 5.78 10.90
C TYR A 88 5.92 5.85 11.47
N ARG A 89 6.34 4.83 12.23
CA ARG A 89 7.70 4.69 12.75
C ARG A 89 8.37 3.48 12.14
N ARG A 90 9.61 3.63 11.66
CA ARG A 90 10.36 2.51 11.08
C ARG A 90 10.61 1.46 12.15
N ILE A 91 10.28 0.21 11.85
CA ILE A 91 10.61 -0.90 12.76
C ILE A 91 12.10 -1.24 12.61
N THR A 92 12.78 -1.36 13.75
CA THR A 92 14.21 -1.73 13.81
C THR A 92 14.44 -3.09 14.45
N LYS A 93 13.41 -3.63 15.11
CA LYS A 93 13.41 -4.96 15.71
C LYS A 93 13.17 -6.01 14.63
N THR A 94 13.73 -7.20 14.85
CA THR A 94 13.49 -8.36 13.98
C THR A 94 12.01 -8.70 13.92
N GLU A 95 11.29 -8.65 15.04
CA GLU A 95 9.86 -8.94 15.12
C GLU A 95 9.17 -7.98 16.12
N VAL A 96 7.99 -7.48 15.75
CA VAL A 96 7.21 -6.52 16.54
C VAL A 96 5.77 -7.03 16.68
N PRO A 97 5.22 -7.09 17.90
CA PRO A 97 3.83 -7.48 18.09
C PRO A 97 2.83 -6.47 17.49
N LEU A 98 1.82 -6.97 16.78
CA LEU A 98 0.72 -6.20 16.24
C LEU A 98 -0.48 -6.17 17.20
N LYS A 99 -1.17 -5.03 17.23
CA LYS A 99 -2.41 -4.77 17.96
C LYS A 99 -3.52 -4.35 17.01
N HIS A 100 -4.78 -4.59 17.40
CA HIS A 100 -5.93 -4.11 16.64
C HIS A 100 -5.83 -2.60 16.38
N GLY A 101 -5.92 -2.22 15.11
CA GLY A 101 -5.86 -0.84 14.66
C GLY A 101 -4.49 -0.37 14.19
N ASP A 102 -3.43 -1.17 14.36
CA ASP A 102 -2.09 -0.79 13.94
C ASP A 102 -1.99 -0.57 12.42
N LEU A 103 -1.20 0.44 12.04
CA LEU A 103 -1.00 0.84 10.65
C LEU A 103 0.37 0.39 10.16
N ILE A 104 0.41 -0.40 9.10
CA ILE A 104 1.60 -0.86 8.40
C ILE A 104 1.73 -0.04 7.12
N ALA A 105 2.85 0.65 6.93
CA ALA A 105 3.04 1.57 5.82
C ALA A 105 4.36 1.35 5.07
N TYR A 106 4.33 1.67 3.77
CA TYR A 106 5.48 1.63 2.87
C TYR A 106 5.54 2.90 2.03
N THR A 107 6.75 3.44 1.89
CA THR A 107 7.05 4.60 1.06
C THR A 107 8.56 4.68 0.79
N ASP A 108 8.94 5.34 -0.30
CA ASP A 108 10.30 5.77 -0.61
C ASP A 108 10.50 7.28 -0.44
N LYS A 109 9.42 8.03 -0.14
CA LYS A 109 9.42 9.49 -0.07
C LYS A 109 9.39 10.00 1.38
N PRO A 110 10.05 11.14 1.66
CA PRO A 110 9.93 11.78 2.96
C PRO A 110 8.52 12.36 3.15
N ARG A 111 7.88 12.02 4.28
CA ARG A 111 6.58 12.58 4.75
C ARG A 111 5.36 12.26 3.88
N VAL A 112 5.42 11.24 3.02
CA VAL A 112 4.29 10.73 2.23
C VAL A 112 4.10 9.25 2.55
N TRP A 113 2.87 8.74 2.53
CA TRP A 113 2.57 7.33 2.78
C TRP A 113 1.74 6.78 1.63
N ASP A 114 2.39 6.12 0.67
CA ASP A 114 1.75 5.66 -0.57
C ASP A 114 0.88 4.42 -0.33
N PHE A 115 1.34 3.50 0.50
CA PHE A 115 0.63 2.26 0.84
C PHE A 115 0.48 2.14 2.34
N VAL A 116 -0.76 2.15 2.81
CA VAL A 116 -1.10 2.03 4.23
C VAL A 116 -2.13 0.92 4.42
N TYR A 117 -1.83 0.03 5.35
CA TYR A 117 -2.61 -1.14 5.69
C TYR A 117 -2.94 -1.14 7.17
N LYS A 118 -4.18 -1.44 7.53
CA LYS A 118 -4.63 -1.53 8.92
C LYS A 118 -4.76 -2.98 9.34
N PHE A 119 -4.19 -3.33 10.48
CA PHE A 119 -4.35 -4.63 11.11
C PHE A 119 -5.62 -4.67 11.97
N CYS A 120 -6.48 -5.65 11.71
CA CYS A 120 -7.80 -5.79 12.34
C CYS A 120 -7.93 -7.15 13.03
N LEU A 121 -8.42 -7.17 14.27
CA LEU A 121 -8.76 -8.38 15.01
C LEU A 121 -10.28 -8.42 15.14
N VAL A 122 -10.91 -9.54 14.79
CA VAL A 122 -12.34 -9.75 15.01
C VAL A 122 -12.51 -10.41 16.38
N SER A 123 -13.05 -9.64 17.31
CA SER A 123 -13.51 -10.19 18.59
C SER A 123 -14.86 -10.85 18.38
N ASN A 124 -15.02 -12.08 18.86
CA ASN A 124 -16.32 -12.76 18.89
C ASN A 124 -17.31 -11.90 19.72
N PRO A 125 -18.45 -11.44 19.16
CA PRO A 125 -19.35 -10.47 19.81
C PRO A 125 -20.01 -10.96 21.11
N ASN A 126 -19.83 -12.23 21.50
CA ASN A 126 -20.49 -12.81 22.68
C ASN A 126 -19.73 -12.65 24.01
N LYS A 127 -18.64 -11.88 24.09
CA LYS A 127 -17.98 -11.62 25.38
C LYS A 127 -18.54 -10.36 26.04
N LYS A 128 -19.72 -10.49 26.67
CA LYS A 128 -20.09 -9.60 27.79
C LYS A 128 -18.94 -9.67 28.79
N SER A 129 -18.32 -8.54 29.11
CA SER A 129 -17.43 -8.45 30.25
C SER A 129 -18.22 -8.81 31.50
N ARG A 130 -17.98 -9.99 32.05
CA ARG A 130 -18.36 -10.30 33.43
C ARG A 130 -17.51 -9.38 34.30
N LEU A 131 -18.12 -8.31 34.82
CA LEU A 131 -17.62 -7.67 36.03
C LEU A 131 -17.83 -8.71 37.14
N ASN A 132 -16.73 -9.31 37.59
CA ASN A 132 -16.75 -10.12 38.79
C ASN A 132 -16.86 -9.17 39.98
N GLY A 133 -17.92 -9.36 40.76
CA GLY A 133 -18.08 -8.75 42.06
C GLY A 133 -17.16 -9.39 43.10
N GLU A 134 -16.88 -8.53 44.08
CA GLU A 134 -16.91 -8.80 45.52
C GLU A 134 -15.68 -9.39 46.27
N ASN A 135 -15.27 -8.55 47.22
CA ASN A 135 -14.87 -8.83 48.61
C ASN A 135 -13.46 -9.35 48.90
N SER A 136 -12.65 -8.52 49.56
CA SER A 136 -12.27 -8.74 50.97
C SER A 136 -11.15 -7.78 51.40
N ALA A 137 -11.45 -6.94 52.39
CA ALA A 137 -10.47 -6.42 53.33
C ALA A 137 -11.23 -6.02 54.61
N THR A 138 -11.58 -7.04 55.39
CA THR A 138 -11.80 -6.89 56.83
C THR A 138 -10.45 -6.64 57.48
N GLU A 139 -10.31 -5.54 58.18
CA GLU A 139 -9.72 -5.42 59.53
C GLU A 139 -9.39 -3.95 59.77
N ASP A 140 -10.21 -3.28 60.60
CA ASP A 140 -9.74 -2.35 61.63
C ASP A 140 -10.94 -1.74 62.36
N LEU A 141 -11.56 -2.56 63.22
CA LEU A 141 -12.54 -2.12 64.21
C LEU A 141 -11.83 -1.84 65.53
N LYS A 142 -11.15 -0.69 65.62
CA LYS A 142 -10.78 -0.11 66.93
C LYS A 142 -10.95 1.41 66.95
N LYS A 143 -12.06 1.80 67.57
CA LYS A 143 -12.43 3.08 68.22
C LYS A 143 -13.68 3.72 67.62
N LEU A 144 -14.85 3.31 68.10
CA LEU A 144 -16.00 4.22 68.14
C LEU A 144 -16.61 4.20 69.54
N LYS A 145 -16.72 5.40 70.12
CA LYS A 145 -17.66 5.69 71.20
C LYS A 145 -19.04 5.31 70.68
N THR A 146 -19.83 4.57 71.45
CA THR A 146 -21.22 4.29 71.10
C THR A 146 -21.96 5.63 70.99
N PRO A 147 -22.43 6.01 69.79
CA PRO A 147 -23.22 7.22 69.62
C PRO A 147 -24.50 7.07 70.43
N SER A 148 -25.01 8.17 70.97
CA SER A 148 -26.35 8.19 71.53
C SER A 148 -27.34 7.68 70.47
N MET A 149 -28.36 6.91 70.86
CA MET A 149 -29.41 6.41 69.95
C MET A 149 -29.98 7.53 69.05
N HIS A 150 -30.00 8.77 69.57
CA HIS A 150 -30.41 9.97 68.85
C HIS A 150 -29.44 10.38 67.71
N GLU A 151 -28.13 10.22 67.89
CA GLU A 151 -27.12 10.53 66.87
C GLU A 151 -27.15 9.49 65.73
N LEU A 152 -27.37 8.22 66.06
CA LEU A 152 -27.59 7.16 65.07
C LEU A 152 -28.85 7.40 64.23
N LEU A 153 -29.95 7.83 64.87
CA LEU A 153 -31.18 8.17 64.18
C LEU A 153 -31.02 9.36 63.23
N ASN A 154 -30.27 10.38 63.63
CA ASN A 154 -29.98 11.53 62.79
C ASN A 154 -29.08 11.16 61.60
N LEU A 155 -28.03 10.37 61.82
CA LEU A 155 -27.13 9.94 60.75
C LEU A 155 -27.83 9.05 59.73
N VAL A 156 -28.70 8.14 60.17
CA VAL A 156 -29.52 7.31 59.28
C VAL A 156 -30.50 8.16 58.46
N LYS A 157 -30.98 9.28 59.04
CA LYS A 157 -31.87 10.21 58.33
C LYS A 157 -31.11 11.01 57.27
N GLU A 158 -29.94 11.56 57.60
CA GLU A 158 -29.07 12.24 56.63
C GLU A 158 -28.64 11.30 55.49
N LEU A 159 -28.23 10.07 55.80
CA LEU A 159 -27.86 9.07 54.79
C LEU A 159 -29.03 8.70 53.87
N LYS A 160 -30.27 8.69 54.40
CA LYS A 160 -31.46 8.46 53.58
C LYS A 160 -31.73 9.62 52.65
N ASP A 161 -31.67 10.85 53.16
CA ASP A 161 -31.90 12.07 52.39
C ASP A 161 -30.83 12.23 51.28
N ASP A 162 -29.55 11.95 51.60
CA ASP A 162 -28.45 11.95 50.64
C ASP A 162 -28.59 10.86 49.56
N ASN A 163 -29.04 9.66 49.95
CA ASN A 163 -29.27 8.58 49.00
C ASN A 163 -30.45 8.89 48.07
N GLU A 164 -31.51 9.52 48.58
CA GLU A 164 -32.65 9.96 47.76
C GLU A 164 -32.24 11.04 46.76
N LYS A 165 -31.42 12.00 47.21
CA LYS A 165 -30.84 13.03 46.34
C LYS A 165 -29.94 12.42 45.26
N PHE A 166 -29.06 11.49 45.64
CA PHE A 166 -28.18 10.79 44.71
C PHE A 166 -28.96 10.01 43.65
N ILE A 167 -30.02 9.29 44.04
CA ILE A 167 -30.88 8.56 43.11
C ILE A 167 -31.55 9.52 42.11
N ASN A 168 -32.05 10.67 42.57
CA ASN A 168 -32.64 11.68 41.69
C ASN A 168 -31.62 12.30 40.73
N ASP A 169 -30.44 12.67 41.22
CA ASP A 169 -29.37 13.23 40.38
C ASP A 169 -28.92 12.22 39.32
N THR A 170 -28.75 10.95 39.70
CA THR A 170 -28.40 9.86 38.78
C THR A 170 -29.49 9.65 37.72
N LYS A 171 -30.76 9.74 38.10
CA LYS A 171 -31.89 9.63 37.18
C LYS A 171 -31.91 10.75 36.15
N ILE A 172 -31.64 11.98 36.58
CA ILE A 172 -31.54 13.15 35.68
C ILE A 172 -30.38 12.97 34.69
N GLU A 173 -29.21 12.49 35.13
CA GLU A 173 -28.09 12.22 34.23
C GLU A 173 -28.39 11.08 33.25
N MET A 174 -29.05 10.02 33.72
CA MET A 174 -29.41 8.87 32.91
C MET A 174 -30.44 9.26 31.83
N ASP A 175 -31.39 10.15 32.12
CA ASP A 175 -32.33 10.69 31.14
C ASP A 175 -31.63 11.56 30.08
N LYS A 176 -30.64 12.37 30.49
CA LYS A 176 -29.79 13.13 29.54
C LYS A 176 -29.00 12.20 28.62
N LEU A 177 -28.41 11.14 29.19
CA LEU A 177 -27.64 10.15 28.42
C LEU A 177 -28.53 9.40 27.42
N ASN A 178 -29.72 8.97 27.84
CA ASN A 178 -30.68 8.30 26.96
C ASN A 178 -31.11 9.19 25.79
N LYS A 179 -31.29 10.50 26.04
CA LYS A 179 -31.58 11.47 24.97
C LYS A 179 -30.42 11.57 23.97
N MET A 180 -29.17 11.70 24.47
CA MET A 180 -27.99 11.75 23.61
C MET A 180 -27.82 10.46 22.78
N ILE A 181 -28.09 9.29 23.37
CA ILE A 181 -28.06 8.02 22.65
C ILE A 181 -29.09 8.01 21.52
N LYS A 182 -30.31 8.48 21.78
CA LYS A 182 -31.36 8.55 20.76
C LYS A 182 -30.96 9.44 19.58
N ASP A 183 -30.44 10.63 19.87
CA ASP A 183 -29.97 11.57 18.84
C ASP A 183 -28.82 10.97 18.01
N ALA A 184 -27.88 10.28 18.68
CA ALA A 184 -26.78 9.59 18.02
C ALA A 184 -27.25 8.41 17.13
N THR A 185 -28.26 7.65 17.57
CA THR A 185 -28.82 6.55 16.77
C THR A 185 -29.53 7.07 15.53
N GLU A 186 -30.30 8.16 15.66
CA GLU A 186 -31.01 8.75 14.52
C GLU A 186 -30.05 9.34 13.48
N LEU A 187 -28.97 9.98 13.94
CA LEU A 187 -27.91 10.46 13.06
C LEU A 187 -27.22 9.29 12.33
N ASN A 188 -26.91 8.20 13.04
CA ASN A 188 -26.27 7.02 12.46
C ASN A 188 -27.18 6.35 11.41
N ASP A 189 -28.49 6.26 11.66
CA ASP A 189 -29.45 5.72 10.72
C ASP A 189 -29.54 6.56 9.44
N ASN A 190 -29.49 7.89 9.58
CA ASN A 190 -29.49 8.80 8.43
C ASN A 190 -28.19 8.66 7.61
N MET A 191 -27.03 8.58 8.28
CA MET A 191 -25.74 8.34 7.62
C MET A 191 -25.72 7.00 6.89
N ASN A 192 -26.26 5.93 7.49
CA ASN A 192 -26.33 4.62 6.86
C ASN A 192 -27.20 4.63 5.59
N LYS A 193 -28.32 5.37 5.59
CA LYS A 193 -29.18 5.53 4.40
C LYS A 193 -28.45 6.24 3.26
N GLU A 194 -27.69 7.31 3.57
CA GLU A 194 -26.88 8.00 2.56
C GLU A 194 -25.75 7.13 2.02
N MET A 195 -25.08 6.38 2.91
CA MET A 195 -24.01 5.47 2.52
C MET A 195 -24.51 4.40 1.53
N ILE A 196 -25.67 3.81 1.78
CA ILE A 196 -26.29 2.82 0.87
C ILE A 196 -26.62 3.46 -0.49
N LYS A 197 -27.17 4.68 -0.51
CA LYS A 197 -27.43 5.39 -1.78
C LYS A 197 -26.14 5.62 -2.57
N LEU A 198 -25.08 6.08 -1.92
CA LEU A 198 -23.79 6.30 -2.56
C LEU A 198 -23.15 5.00 -3.06
N GLN A 199 -23.32 3.90 -2.32
CA GLN A 199 -22.86 2.58 -2.76
C GLN A 199 -23.58 2.12 -4.02
N ASN A 200 -24.91 2.26 -4.08
CA ASN A 200 -25.69 1.89 -5.27
C ASN A 200 -25.28 2.73 -6.50
N ASN A 201 -25.15 4.05 -6.34
CA ASN A 201 -24.71 4.92 -7.44
C ASN A 201 -23.29 4.54 -7.94
N ASN A 202 -22.37 4.22 -7.03
CA ASN A 202 -21.03 3.76 -7.42
C ASN A 202 -21.09 2.41 -8.14
N GLN A 203 -21.99 1.52 -7.74
CA GLN A 203 -22.16 0.24 -8.41
C GLN A 203 -22.68 0.42 -9.85
N GLU A 204 -23.68 1.28 -10.03
CA GLU A 204 -24.20 1.63 -11.36
C GLU A 204 -23.11 2.23 -12.25
N LEU A 205 -22.37 3.22 -11.73
CA LEU A 205 -21.30 3.87 -12.48
C LEU A 205 -20.18 2.88 -12.86
N ASN A 206 -19.83 1.95 -11.97
CA ASN A 206 -18.85 0.91 -12.26
C ASN A 206 -19.32 -0.06 -13.35
N ASN A 207 -20.61 -0.39 -13.39
CA ASN A 207 -21.17 -1.22 -14.44
C ASN A 207 -21.11 -0.50 -15.80
N GLU A 208 -21.49 0.78 -15.85
CA GLU A 208 -21.37 1.60 -17.08
C GLU A 208 -19.93 1.69 -17.57
N LEU A 209 -18.98 1.86 -16.64
CA LEU A 209 -17.56 1.97 -16.94
C LEU A 209 -16.99 0.64 -17.46
N THR A 210 -17.49 -0.50 -16.95
CA THR A 210 -17.15 -1.84 -17.45
C THR A 210 -17.63 -2.02 -18.90
N ILE A 211 -18.88 -1.65 -19.18
CA ILE A 211 -19.44 -1.70 -20.55
C ILE A 211 -18.64 -0.80 -21.50
N CYS A 212 -18.25 0.41 -21.06
CA CYS A 212 -17.43 1.31 -21.87
C CYS A 212 -16.03 0.73 -22.15
N ARG A 213 -15.41 0.06 -21.16
CA ARG A 213 -14.11 -0.61 -21.35
C ARG A 213 -14.21 -1.76 -22.35
N GLU A 214 -15.23 -2.60 -22.25
CA GLU A 214 -15.46 -3.70 -23.19
C GLU A 214 -15.67 -3.17 -24.61
N LYS A 215 -16.49 -2.13 -24.78
CA LYS A 215 -16.69 -1.46 -26.08
C LYS A 215 -15.39 -0.89 -26.65
N CYS A 216 -14.57 -0.26 -25.81
CA CYS A 216 -13.28 0.31 -26.22
C CYS A 216 -12.26 -0.79 -26.60
N ALA A 217 -12.25 -1.91 -25.87
CA ALA A 217 -11.43 -3.07 -26.19
C ALA A 217 -11.81 -3.68 -27.56
N MET A 218 -13.11 -3.86 -27.81
CA MET A 218 -13.59 -4.34 -29.12
C MET A 218 -13.26 -3.37 -30.27
N GLN A 219 -13.36 -2.05 -30.02
CA GLN A 219 -12.96 -1.05 -31.02
C GLN A 219 -11.45 -1.07 -31.27
N LYS A 220 -10.64 -1.29 -30.24
CA LYS A 220 -9.18 -1.39 -30.35
C LYS A 220 -8.77 -2.64 -31.13
N GLU A 221 -9.36 -3.80 -30.85
CA GLU A 221 -9.11 -5.02 -31.63
C GLU A 221 -9.49 -4.84 -33.10
N LEU A 222 -10.63 -4.18 -33.38
CA LEU A 222 -11.04 -3.88 -34.75
C LEU A 222 -10.07 -2.90 -35.44
N LEU A 223 -9.52 -1.93 -34.70
CA LEU A 223 -8.53 -0.99 -35.20
C LEU A 223 -7.19 -1.70 -35.47
N ASP A 224 -6.70 -2.53 -34.54
CA ASP A 224 -5.46 -3.28 -34.66
C ASP A 224 -5.51 -4.25 -35.86
N VAL A 225 -6.64 -4.92 -36.08
CA VAL A 225 -6.86 -5.75 -37.28
C VAL A 225 -6.89 -4.90 -38.56
N LYS A 226 -7.55 -3.73 -38.54
CA LYS A 226 -7.58 -2.82 -39.70
C LYS A 226 -6.21 -2.20 -40.00
N THR A 227 -5.38 -1.97 -38.99
CA THR A 227 -4.02 -1.44 -39.14
C THR A 227 -3.07 -2.54 -39.64
N ALA A 228 -3.15 -3.76 -39.09
CA ALA A 228 -2.39 -4.91 -39.56
C ALA A 228 -2.70 -5.32 -41.01
N LEU A 229 -3.91 -5.04 -41.49
CA LEU A 229 -4.32 -5.27 -42.89
C LEU A 229 -3.93 -4.13 -43.85
N LYS A 230 -3.43 -3.00 -43.34
CA LYS A 230 -3.09 -1.81 -44.15
C LYS A 230 -1.59 -1.48 -44.19
N GLU A 231 -0.80 -1.96 -43.23
CA GLU A 231 0.63 -1.71 -43.20
C GLU A 231 1.42 -2.86 -43.86
N GLU A 232 2.18 -2.52 -44.91
CA GLU A 232 3.20 -3.41 -45.48
C GLU A 232 4.12 -3.92 -44.36
N PRO A 233 4.54 -5.21 -44.34
CA PRO A 233 5.39 -5.80 -43.29
C PRO A 233 6.66 -4.99 -42.97
N VAL A 234 7.13 -4.23 -43.96
CA VAL A 234 8.29 -3.33 -43.88
C VAL A 234 8.07 -2.16 -42.92
N GLU A 235 6.86 -1.60 -42.85
CA GLU A 235 6.59 -0.40 -42.06
C GLU A 235 6.44 -0.71 -40.56
N ILE A 236 5.84 -1.87 -40.24
CA ILE A 236 5.80 -2.41 -38.86
C ILE A 236 7.22 -2.63 -38.34
N PHE A 237 8.10 -3.21 -39.18
CA PHE A 237 9.50 -3.46 -38.82
C PHE A 237 10.27 -2.16 -38.59
N LYS A 238 10.10 -1.14 -39.45
CA LYS A 238 10.69 0.19 -39.24
C LYS A 238 10.23 0.83 -37.93
N ASN A 239 8.95 0.75 -37.62
CA ASN A 239 8.40 1.30 -36.37
C ASN A 239 8.97 0.62 -35.13
N GLN A 240 9.18 -0.70 -35.17
CA GLN A 240 9.82 -1.42 -34.07
C GLN A 240 11.28 -0.99 -33.88
N ILE A 241 12.04 -0.84 -34.96
CA ILE A 241 13.45 -0.42 -34.89
C ILE A 241 13.56 1.05 -34.44
N ASN A 242 12.67 1.94 -34.90
CA ASN A 242 12.64 3.33 -34.45
C ASN A 242 12.50 3.42 -32.92
N LYS A 243 11.62 2.61 -32.32
CA LYS A 243 11.47 2.54 -30.86
C LYS A 243 12.73 2.07 -30.15
N LEU A 244 13.47 1.11 -30.72
CA LEU A 244 14.74 0.66 -30.15
C LEU A 244 15.80 1.77 -30.19
N LEU A 245 15.85 2.55 -31.26
CA LEU A 245 16.75 3.70 -31.37
C LEU A 245 16.46 4.78 -30.32
N GLU A 246 15.18 5.12 -30.15
CA GLU A 246 14.75 6.14 -29.19
C GLU A 246 14.92 5.69 -27.73
N ASN A 247 14.77 4.39 -27.43
CA ASN A 247 14.88 3.90 -26.05
C ASN A 247 16.33 3.62 -25.63
N ASP A 248 17.11 2.94 -26.47
CA ASP A 248 18.40 2.38 -26.06
C ASP A 248 19.60 3.25 -26.48
N PHE A 249 19.42 4.07 -27.53
CA PHE A 249 20.51 4.84 -28.13
C PHE A 249 20.35 6.36 -28.04
N GLN A 250 19.40 6.84 -27.22
CA GLN A 250 19.19 8.26 -26.98
C GLN A 250 20.20 8.83 -25.97
N CYS A 251 20.76 10.00 -26.30
CA CYS A 251 21.64 10.74 -25.40
C CYS A 251 20.82 11.48 -24.34
N SER A 252 21.06 11.24 -23.06
CA SER A 252 20.33 11.91 -21.97
C SER A 252 20.65 13.40 -21.77
N ILE A 253 21.58 13.97 -22.55
CA ILE A 253 21.91 15.41 -22.51
C ILE A 253 21.09 16.17 -23.56
N CYS A 254 21.03 15.68 -24.79
CA CYS A 254 20.33 16.36 -25.89
C CYS A 254 19.00 15.70 -26.28
N ASN A 255 18.67 14.54 -25.72
CA ASN A 255 17.49 13.73 -26.01
C ASN A 255 17.35 13.30 -27.48
N GLU A 256 18.48 13.21 -28.19
CA GLU A 256 18.55 12.74 -29.57
C GLU A 256 19.36 11.44 -29.66
N VAL A 257 19.18 10.67 -30.73
CA VAL A 257 19.98 9.46 -30.99
C VAL A 257 21.48 9.81 -31.06
N MET A 258 22.30 9.13 -30.25
CA MET A 258 23.69 9.49 -29.98
C MET A 258 24.58 9.59 -31.22
N TYR A 259 25.13 10.78 -31.51
CA TYR A 259 26.16 10.97 -32.55
C TYR A 259 27.57 10.95 -31.95
N ARG A 260 28.48 10.18 -32.56
CA ARG A 260 29.84 9.92 -32.04
C ARG A 260 29.78 9.38 -30.61
N ALA A 261 29.07 8.27 -30.43
CA ALA A 261 28.79 7.70 -29.12
C ALA A 261 30.08 7.50 -28.31
N SER A 262 30.15 8.17 -27.16
CA SER A 262 31.33 8.19 -26.29
C SER A 262 30.92 7.77 -24.87
N THR A 263 31.68 6.84 -24.32
CA THR A 263 31.37 6.18 -23.04
C THR A 263 32.32 6.69 -21.96
N ALA A 264 31.76 7.15 -20.85
CA ALA A 264 32.55 7.51 -19.66
C ALA A 264 33.04 6.24 -18.93
N ASN A 265 34.04 6.37 -18.07
CA ASN A 265 34.54 5.27 -17.22
C ASN A 265 33.47 4.63 -16.29
N CYS A 266 32.30 5.26 -16.13
CA CYS A 266 31.15 4.70 -15.44
C CYS A 266 30.17 3.94 -16.37
N ASN A 267 30.56 3.64 -17.61
CA ASN A 267 29.81 2.92 -18.65
C ASN A 267 28.52 3.61 -19.16
N HIS A 268 28.31 4.89 -18.86
CA HIS A 268 27.23 5.67 -19.48
C HIS A 268 27.72 6.31 -20.77
N SER A 269 26.90 6.24 -21.81
CA SER A 269 27.21 6.70 -23.17
C SER A 269 26.41 7.95 -23.52
N PHE A 270 27.04 8.86 -24.26
CA PHE A 270 26.47 10.14 -24.69
C PHE A 270 27.02 10.51 -26.07
N CYS A 271 26.48 11.56 -26.69
CA CYS A 271 27.18 12.21 -27.79
C CYS A 271 28.53 12.77 -27.30
N GLU A 272 29.59 12.63 -28.10
CA GLU A 272 30.93 13.10 -27.74
C GLU A 272 30.93 14.60 -27.38
N SER A 273 30.31 15.42 -28.22
CA SER A 273 30.21 16.87 -28.03
C SER A 273 29.41 17.24 -26.78
N CYS A 274 28.29 16.56 -26.54
CA CYS A 274 27.43 16.80 -25.37
C CYS A 274 28.18 16.53 -24.07
N LEU A 275 28.86 15.38 -23.97
CA LEU A 275 29.60 15.04 -22.76
C LEU A 275 30.81 15.95 -22.55
N LYS A 276 31.58 16.25 -23.61
CA LYS A 276 32.70 17.20 -23.53
C LYS A 276 32.23 18.57 -23.03
N LYS A 277 31.14 19.11 -23.58
CA LYS A 277 30.55 20.38 -23.16
C LYS A 277 30.09 20.35 -21.71
N TRP A 278 29.45 19.26 -21.28
CA TRP A 278 29.03 19.08 -19.88
C TRP A 278 30.22 19.09 -18.91
N LEU A 279 31.31 18.40 -19.27
CA LEU A 279 32.49 18.26 -18.42
C LEU A 279 33.28 19.56 -18.24
N THR A 280 33.05 20.57 -19.09
CA THR A 280 33.57 21.93 -18.84
C THR A 280 32.93 22.59 -17.61
N LYS A 281 31.73 22.14 -17.20
CA LYS A 281 30.96 22.70 -16.08
C LYS A 281 30.96 21.79 -14.85
N SER A 282 30.94 20.48 -15.05
CA SER A 282 30.85 19.50 -13.95
C SER A 282 31.66 18.26 -14.28
N LYS A 283 32.50 17.80 -13.34
CA LYS A 283 33.28 16.56 -13.50
C LYS A 283 32.46 15.27 -13.26
N PHE A 284 31.16 15.38 -13.00
CA PHE A 284 30.29 14.25 -12.67
C PHE A 284 29.42 13.83 -13.85
N CYS A 285 29.21 12.52 -13.99
CA CYS A 285 28.35 11.92 -15.00
C CYS A 285 26.90 12.42 -14.85
N PRO A 286 26.22 12.85 -15.94
CA PRO A 286 24.83 13.28 -15.90
C PRO A 286 23.84 12.24 -15.37
N VAL A 287 24.14 10.94 -15.55
CA VAL A 287 23.23 9.84 -15.19
C VAL A 287 23.48 9.35 -13.77
N CYS A 288 24.68 8.83 -13.48
CA CYS A 288 24.97 8.22 -12.17
C CYS A 288 25.68 9.14 -11.19
N ARG A 289 26.05 10.36 -11.59
CA ARG A 289 26.82 11.33 -10.78
C ARG A 289 28.19 10.82 -10.31
N GLY A 290 28.69 9.72 -10.87
CA GLY A 290 30.07 9.28 -10.66
C GLY A 290 31.09 10.22 -11.32
N VAL A 291 32.30 10.31 -10.76
CA VAL A 291 33.37 11.15 -11.33
C VAL A 291 33.80 10.59 -12.69
N VAL A 292 33.78 11.46 -13.70
CA VAL A 292 34.27 11.13 -15.04
C VAL A 292 35.75 11.49 -15.11
N GLN A 293 36.59 10.47 -15.25
CA GLN A 293 38.04 10.61 -15.41
C GLN A 293 38.43 10.53 -16.88
N ASN A 294 37.83 9.57 -17.59
CA ASN A 294 38.15 9.27 -18.98
C ASN A 294 36.87 9.13 -19.81
N ILE A 295 36.98 9.52 -21.08
CA ILE A 295 35.93 9.36 -22.09
C ILE A 295 36.54 8.58 -23.24
N THR A 296 35.87 7.51 -23.67
CA THR A 296 36.31 6.67 -24.78
C THR A 296 35.27 6.70 -25.89
N TYR A 297 35.68 7.10 -27.10
CA TYR A 297 34.83 6.99 -28.28
C TYR A 297 34.61 5.51 -28.63
N CYS A 298 33.36 5.08 -28.68
CA CYS A 298 32.99 3.71 -29.00
C CYS A 298 32.63 3.59 -30.48
N LEU A 299 33.65 3.34 -31.32
CA LEU A 299 33.48 3.20 -32.77
C LEU A 299 32.44 2.14 -33.15
N ALA A 300 32.43 0.99 -32.46
CA ALA A 300 31.49 -0.08 -32.74
C ALA A 300 30.03 0.35 -32.52
N LEU A 301 29.75 1.02 -31.40
CA LEU A 301 28.43 1.55 -31.07
C LEU A 301 28.01 2.63 -32.07
N ASP A 302 28.92 3.54 -32.40
CA ASP A 302 28.63 4.62 -33.35
C ASP A 302 28.36 4.09 -34.77
N ASN A 303 29.11 3.07 -35.21
CA ASN A 303 28.87 2.37 -36.48
C ASN A 303 27.52 1.65 -36.48
N TYR A 304 27.19 0.97 -35.39
CA TYR A 304 25.91 0.27 -35.27
C TYR A 304 24.72 1.23 -35.39
N ILE A 305 24.75 2.32 -34.61
CA ILE A 305 23.69 3.34 -34.67
C ILE A 305 23.64 3.96 -36.06
N THR A 306 24.78 4.26 -36.68
CA THR A 306 24.84 4.85 -38.03
C THR A 306 24.22 3.93 -39.08
N ASN A 307 24.59 2.65 -39.09
CA ASN A 307 24.05 1.68 -40.04
C ASN A 307 22.53 1.54 -39.90
N ILE A 308 22.01 1.51 -38.67
CA ILE A 308 20.55 1.44 -38.45
C ILE A 308 19.87 2.72 -38.96
N CYS A 309 20.41 3.90 -38.62
CA CYS A 309 19.85 5.16 -39.09
C CYS A 309 19.86 5.27 -40.63
N ASP A 310 20.89 4.72 -41.28
CA ASP A 310 20.99 4.70 -42.74
C ASP A 310 19.95 3.78 -43.40
N VAL A 311 19.63 2.65 -42.76
CA VAL A 311 18.59 1.71 -43.21
C VAL A 311 17.19 2.27 -43.02
N LEU A 312 16.91 2.92 -41.88
CA LEU A 312 15.58 3.48 -41.59
C LEU A 312 15.30 4.79 -42.35
N GLY A 313 16.33 5.62 -42.54
CA GLY A 313 16.19 6.92 -43.18
C GLY A 313 15.32 7.89 -42.37
N GLY A 314 14.64 8.81 -43.08
CA GLY A 314 13.69 9.74 -42.48
C GLY A 314 14.29 10.73 -41.48
N THR A 315 13.45 11.16 -40.54
CA THR A 315 13.74 12.23 -39.57
C THR A 315 14.93 11.91 -38.68
N ILE A 316 15.10 10.66 -38.24
CA ILE A 316 16.21 10.24 -37.37
C ILE A 316 17.56 10.40 -38.08
N LYS A 317 17.63 10.04 -39.37
CA LYS A 317 18.84 10.24 -40.19
C LYS A 317 19.14 11.74 -40.36
N GLU A 318 18.12 12.55 -40.61
CA GLU A 318 18.26 14.00 -40.75
C GLU A 318 18.75 14.67 -39.46
N GLN A 319 18.17 14.31 -38.30
CA GLN A 319 18.61 14.75 -36.97
C GLN A 319 20.10 14.41 -36.75
N ARG A 320 20.51 13.18 -37.11
CA ARG A 320 21.91 12.74 -36.98
C ARG A 320 22.86 13.55 -37.89
N VAL A 321 22.42 13.95 -39.08
CA VAL A 321 23.17 14.86 -39.96
C VAL A 321 23.30 16.27 -39.37
N ILE A 322 22.25 16.77 -38.71
CA ILE A 322 22.28 18.06 -38.01
C ILE A 322 23.31 18.02 -36.87
N LEU A 323 23.24 17.01 -35.99
CA LEU A 323 24.22 16.82 -34.91
C LEU A 323 25.66 16.73 -35.44
N LYS A 324 25.86 16.08 -36.60
CA LYS A 324 27.16 16.03 -37.28
C LYS A 324 27.64 17.42 -37.70
N ARG A 325 26.76 18.30 -38.20
CA ARG A 325 27.11 19.67 -38.55
C ARG A 325 27.42 20.51 -37.32
N GLU A 326 26.61 20.41 -36.27
CA GLU A 326 26.82 21.12 -35.01
C GLU A 326 28.12 20.70 -34.33
N SER A 327 28.47 19.41 -34.36
CA SER A 327 29.72 18.89 -33.78
C SER A 327 30.99 19.38 -34.48
N LYS A 328 30.91 19.86 -35.74
CA LYS A 328 32.03 20.43 -36.48
C LYS A 328 32.28 21.91 -36.17
N ASN A 329 31.36 22.56 -35.46
CA ASN A 329 31.43 23.97 -35.09
C ASN A 329 32.01 24.18 -33.67
N PHE A 330 32.54 23.14 -33.03
CA PHE A 330 33.18 23.14 -31.72
C PHE A 330 34.58 22.54 -31.80
#